data_AF-A0A9W8NDY7-F1
#
_entry.id   AF-A0A9W8NDY7-F1
#
_cell.length_a   1.000
_cell.length_b   1.000
_cell.length_c   1.000
_cell.angle_alpha   90.00
_cell.angle_beta   90.00
_cell.angle_gamma   90.00
#
_symmetry.space_group_name_H-M   'P 1'
#
loop_
_entity.id
_entity.type
_entity.pdbx_description
1 polymer ?
#
loop_
_entity_poly.entity_id
_entity_poly.type
_entity_poly.pdbx_seq_one_letter_code
_entity_poly.pdbx_strand_id
1 'polypeptide(L)'
;MSRASSFFVSEPHALGGSGDAGDSSDEEEEKLQDPKVEHMITLVGNVKDRSVLIVDDMIDKAGSWIAAAETVVKRGGAKKVYCMATHGVFGADCLEQLQACDCIHQIIVTNSFPIPDNRARNASKLVILDLSYLLSEAIRRNHYGESISPLFQHMLD
;
A
#
# COMPACT_ATOMS: atom_id res chain seq x y z
N MET A 1 -19.12 38.03 36.43
CA MET A 1 -18.99 39.46 36.08
C MET A 1 -17.56 39.73 35.66
N SER A 2 -17.32 39.96 34.38
CA SER A 2 -16.45 41.03 33.87
C SER A 2 -16.71 41.15 32.38
N ARG A 3 -17.13 42.34 31.96
CA ARG A 3 -17.44 42.72 30.59
C ARG A 3 -16.19 43.27 29.93
N ALA A 4 -15.93 42.89 28.68
CA ALA A 4 -15.38 43.80 27.68
C ALA A 4 -15.86 43.35 26.30
N SER A 5 -16.65 44.22 25.69
CA SER A 5 -17.17 44.16 24.34
C SER A 5 -16.19 44.81 23.37
N SER A 6 -16.00 44.24 22.19
CA SER A 6 -15.68 45.01 20.98
C SER A 6 -16.49 44.47 19.82
N PHE A 7 -17.25 45.41 19.26
CA PHE A 7 -18.11 45.29 18.10
C PHE A 7 -17.26 45.26 16.82
N PHE A 8 -17.69 44.45 15.85
CA PHE A 8 -17.48 44.54 14.40
C PHE A 8 -16.16 45.11 13.87
N VAL A 9 -15.29 44.21 13.40
CA VAL A 9 -14.53 44.43 12.17
C VAL A 9 -14.95 43.33 11.19
N SER A 10 -15.60 43.74 10.11
CA SER A 10 -15.88 42.91 8.94
C SER A 10 -14.58 42.76 8.13
N GLU A 11 -13.84 41.70 8.37
CA GLU A 11 -12.78 41.26 7.45
C GLU A 11 -13.35 40.30 6.41
N PRO A 12 -12.86 40.39 5.16
CA PRO A 12 -13.55 39.87 4.00
C PRO A 12 -13.54 38.34 4.03
N HIS A 13 -14.61 37.77 3.49
CA HIS A 13 -14.73 36.38 3.08
C HIS A 13 -13.36 35.77 2.72
N ALA A 14 -12.78 35.02 3.65
CA ALA A 14 -11.89 33.93 3.30
C ALA A 14 -12.78 32.82 2.75
N LEU A 15 -13.29 33.04 1.54
CA LEU A 15 -13.66 31.96 0.64
C LEU A 15 -12.40 31.11 0.57
N GLY A 16 -12.39 30.01 1.32
CA GLY A 16 -11.36 29.00 1.25
C GLY A 16 -11.26 28.61 -0.21
N GLY A 17 -10.20 29.10 -0.84
CA GLY A 17 -9.92 28.79 -2.22
C GLY A 17 -9.93 27.28 -2.34
N SER A 18 -10.76 26.78 -3.25
CA SER A 18 -10.48 25.56 -3.97
C SER A 18 -9.15 25.80 -4.70
N GLY A 19 -8.05 25.69 -3.96
CA GLY A 19 -6.74 25.53 -4.55
C GLY A 19 -6.83 24.23 -5.30
N ASP A 20 -6.77 24.35 -6.63
CA ASP A 20 -6.75 23.26 -7.60
C ASP A 20 -6.20 21.99 -6.96
N ALA A 21 -7.08 21.04 -6.65
CA ALA A 21 -6.71 19.65 -6.81
C ALA A 21 -6.50 19.53 -8.31
N GLY A 22 -5.28 19.86 -8.76
CA GLY A 22 -4.87 19.74 -10.14
C GLY A 22 -5.35 18.38 -10.58
N ASP A 23 -6.21 18.40 -11.58
CA ASP A 23 -6.58 17.25 -12.37
C ASP A 23 -5.30 16.44 -12.54
N SER A 24 -5.28 15.21 -12.00
CA SER A 24 -4.23 14.25 -12.33
C SER A 24 -4.43 14.04 -13.82
N SER A 25 -3.79 14.87 -14.64
CA SER A 25 -4.09 14.97 -16.05
C SER A 25 -4.00 13.58 -16.63
N ASP A 26 -5.00 13.16 -17.41
CA ASP A 26 -5.04 11.84 -18.05
C ASP A 26 -3.70 11.50 -18.73
N GLU A 27 -2.93 12.51 -19.15
CA GLU A 27 -1.56 12.39 -19.69
C GLU A 27 -0.50 11.80 -18.72
N GLU A 28 -0.58 12.05 -17.42
CA GLU A 28 0.33 11.45 -16.42
C GLU A 28 -0.02 9.98 -16.16
N GLU A 29 -1.32 9.65 -16.12
CA GLU A 29 -1.79 8.26 -16.04
C GLU A 29 -1.50 7.47 -17.34
N GLU A 30 -1.57 8.10 -18.51
CA GLU A 30 -1.20 7.49 -19.78
C GLU A 30 0.30 7.25 -19.90
N LYS A 31 1.16 8.16 -19.40
CA LYS A 31 2.61 7.94 -19.34
C LYS A 31 3.00 6.79 -18.43
N LEU A 32 2.24 6.57 -17.35
CA LEU A 32 2.41 5.40 -16.46
C LEU A 32 2.04 4.08 -17.14
N GLN A 33 1.29 4.12 -18.25
CA GLN A 33 0.91 2.94 -19.04
C GLN A 33 1.89 2.62 -20.17
N ASP A 34 2.84 3.51 -20.50
CA ASP A 34 3.82 3.24 -21.56
C ASP A 34 4.97 2.37 -21.03
N PRO A 35 5.05 1.08 -21.41
CA PRO A 35 6.15 0.20 -20.99
C PRO A 35 7.52 0.65 -21.49
N LYS A 36 7.60 1.63 -22.41
CA LYS A 36 8.87 2.19 -22.93
C LYS A 36 9.44 3.32 -22.10
N VAL A 37 8.68 3.87 -21.14
CA VAL A 37 9.26 4.79 -20.16
C VAL A 37 10.09 3.93 -19.22
N GLU A 38 11.37 3.76 -19.54
CA GLU A 38 12.35 3.20 -18.63
C GLU A 38 12.40 4.09 -17.38
N HIS A 39 11.59 3.76 -16.38
CA HIS A 39 11.74 4.33 -15.06
C HIS A 39 13.11 3.90 -14.55
N MET A 40 14.08 4.81 -14.56
CA MET A 40 15.37 4.59 -13.93
C MET A 40 15.17 4.49 -12.41
N ILE A 41 14.86 3.29 -11.93
CA ILE A 41 14.81 3.00 -10.50
C ILE A 41 16.25 3.00 -9.98
N THR A 42 16.52 3.92 -9.06
CA THR A 42 17.80 3.99 -8.35
C THR A 42 17.68 3.23 -7.03
N LEU A 43 18.53 2.24 -6.84
CA LEU A 43 18.63 1.51 -5.58
C LEU A 43 19.56 2.25 -4.62
N VAL A 44 19.04 2.68 -3.47
CA VAL A 44 19.85 3.26 -2.39
C VAL A 44 19.96 2.26 -1.25
N GLY A 45 21.19 1.92 -0.87
CA GLY A 45 21.49 0.92 0.16
C GLY A 45 22.05 -0.40 -0.40
N ASN A 46 22.53 -1.28 0.48
CA ASN A 46 23.13 -2.56 0.11
C ASN A 46 22.20 -3.73 0.47
N VAL A 47 21.74 -4.44 -0.54
CA VAL A 47 20.86 -5.62 -0.43
C VAL A 47 21.54 -6.91 -0.87
N LYS A 48 22.83 -6.88 -1.20
CA LYS A 48 23.57 -8.02 -1.72
C LYS A 48 23.53 -9.19 -0.74
N ASP A 49 23.17 -10.37 -1.26
CA ASP A 49 23.03 -11.63 -0.53
C ASP A 49 21.97 -11.61 0.60
N ARG A 50 21.09 -10.59 0.63
CA ARG A 50 20.03 -10.44 1.64
C ARG A 50 18.65 -10.78 1.07
N SER A 51 17.73 -11.17 1.94
CA SER A 51 16.31 -11.18 1.60
C SER A 51 15.78 -9.75 1.69
N VAL A 52 14.98 -9.35 0.71
CA VAL A 52 14.37 -8.02 0.63
C VAL A 52 12.87 -8.15 0.81
N LEU A 53 12.30 -7.27 1.64
CA LEU A 53 10.86 -7.07 1.73
C LEU A 53 10.54 -5.74 1.07
N ILE A 54 9.74 -5.77 0.01
CA ILE A 54 9.12 -4.58 -0.57
C ILE A 54 7.77 -4.44 0.12
N VAL A 55 7.55 -3.32 0.80
CA VAL A 55 6.38 -3.09 1.63
C VAL A 55 5.67 -1.85 1.13
N ASP A 56 4.36 -1.94 0.98
CA ASP A 56 3.46 -0.81 0.73
C ASP A 56 2.12 -1.06 1.44
N ASP A 57 1.17 -0.14 1.30
CA ASP A 57 -0.18 -0.34 1.80
C ASP A 57 -1.03 -1.24 0.88
N MET A 58 -0.86 -1.15 -0.44
CA MET A 58 -1.70 -1.85 -1.41
C MET A 58 -0.98 -2.31 -2.69
N ILE A 59 -1.51 -3.36 -3.31
CA ILE A 59 -1.11 -3.84 -4.64
C ILE A 59 -2.33 -3.75 -5.57
N ASP A 60 -2.31 -2.77 -6.48
CA ASP A 60 -3.32 -2.63 -7.54
C ASP A 60 -2.75 -3.02 -8.92
N LYS A 61 -1.67 -2.36 -9.36
CA LYS A 61 -0.97 -2.62 -10.63
C LYS A 61 0.41 -3.26 -10.39
N ALA A 62 0.88 -4.10 -11.31
CA ALA A 62 2.11 -4.87 -11.10
C ALA A 62 3.41 -4.13 -11.48
N GLY A 63 3.34 -3.13 -12.36
CA GLY A 63 4.52 -2.51 -12.98
C GLY A 63 5.61 -2.09 -11.99
N SER A 64 5.27 -1.24 -11.02
CA SER A 64 6.23 -0.72 -10.02
C SER A 64 6.80 -1.82 -9.13
N TRP A 65 5.98 -2.81 -8.74
CA TRP A 65 6.40 -3.94 -7.92
C TRP A 65 7.41 -4.83 -8.63
N ILE A 66 7.15 -5.15 -9.91
CA ILE A 66 8.06 -5.93 -10.76
C ILE A 66 9.36 -5.16 -10.95
N ALA A 67 9.28 -3.89 -11.34
CA ALA A 67 10.46 -3.08 -11.61
C ALA A 67 11.35 -2.93 -10.35
N ALA A 68 10.74 -2.77 -9.16
CA ALA A 68 11.45 -2.76 -7.89
C ALA A 68 12.10 -4.13 -7.58
N ALA A 69 11.36 -5.23 -7.72
CA ALA A 69 11.86 -6.59 -7.49
C ALA A 69 13.05 -6.92 -8.42
N GLU A 70 12.93 -6.59 -9.69
CA GLU A 70 14.01 -6.78 -10.66
C GLU A 70 15.23 -5.92 -10.34
N THR A 71 15.02 -4.67 -9.92
CA THR A 71 16.12 -3.77 -9.55
C THR A 71 16.93 -4.32 -8.38
N VAL A 72 16.26 -4.76 -7.30
CA VAL A 72 16.95 -5.27 -6.11
C VAL A 72 17.65 -6.61 -6.36
N VAL A 73 17.11 -7.46 -7.24
CA VAL A 73 17.74 -8.74 -7.59
C VAL A 73 18.85 -8.55 -8.61
N LYS A 74 18.54 -8.02 -9.80
CA LYS A 74 19.46 -7.97 -10.95
C LYS A 74 20.59 -6.97 -10.71
N ARG A 75 20.31 -5.80 -10.12
CA ARG A 75 21.33 -4.76 -9.85
C ARG A 75 21.87 -4.85 -8.42
N GLY A 76 21.00 -5.12 -7.45
CA GLY A 76 21.35 -5.16 -6.03
C GLY A 76 21.96 -6.47 -5.53
N GLY A 77 21.77 -7.58 -6.24
CA GLY A 77 22.25 -8.91 -5.82
C GLY A 77 21.47 -9.51 -4.65
N ALA A 78 20.20 -9.13 -4.46
CA ALA A 78 19.34 -9.70 -3.43
C ALA A 78 19.11 -11.21 -3.65
N LYS A 79 18.99 -11.96 -2.55
CA LYS A 79 18.78 -13.42 -2.55
C LYS A 79 17.34 -13.81 -2.85
N LYS A 80 16.38 -13.07 -2.29
CA LYS A 80 14.93 -13.30 -2.42
C LYS A 80 14.18 -11.98 -2.23
N VAL A 81 13.05 -11.83 -2.92
CA VAL A 81 12.14 -10.69 -2.75
C VAL A 81 10.77 -11.16 -2.27
N TYR A 82 10.25 -10.51 -1.24
CA TYR A 82 8.91 -10.68 -0.73
C TYR A 82 8.16 -9.37 -0.93
N CYS A 83 7.01 -9.41 -1.59
CA CYS A 83 6.14 -8.25 -1.72
C CYS A 83 5.07 -8.33 -0.63
N MET A 84 4.95 -7.29 0.20
CA MET A 84 3.99 -7.25 1.30
C MET A 84 3.09 -6.02 1.16
N ALA A 85 1.79 -6.22 1.25
CA ALA A 85 0.83 -5.14 1.32
C ALA A 85 -0.34 -5.48 2.23
N THR A 86 -1.01 -4.46 2.76
CA THR A 86 -2.26 -4.68 3.48
C THR A 86 -3.36 -5.11 2.50
N HIS A 87 -3.54 -4.35 1.42
CA HIS A 87 -4.64 -4.52 0.47
C HIS A 87 -4.18 -5.17 -0.84
N GLY A 88 -4.60 -6.41 -1.10
CA GLY A 88 -4.39 -7.07 -2.39
C GLY A 88 -5.56 -6.81 -3.35
N VAL A 89 -5.57 -5.66 -4.04
CA VAL A 89 -6.64 -5.29 -4.98
C VAL A 89 -6.52 -6.08 -6.29
N PHE A 90 -5.28 -6.23 -6.78
CA PHE A 90 -4.94 -7.03 -7.97
C PHE A 90 -5.83 -6.73 -9.19
N GLY A 91 -5.86 -5.46 -9.59
CA GLY A 91 -6.58 -5.00 -10.79
C GLY A 91 -6.09 -5.68 -12.06
N ALA A 92 -7.00 -5.85 -13.03
CA ALA A 92 -6.72 -6.51 -14.31
C ALA A 92 -5.97 -7.84 -14.13
N ASP A 93 -4.79 -7.99 -14.73
CA ASP A 93 -3.92 -9.17 -14.71
C ASP A 93 -2.72 -9.01 -13.74
N CYS A 94 -2.82 -8.09 -12.77
CA CYS A 94 -1.74 -7.77 -11.84
C CYS A 94 -1.20 -9.00 -11.10
N LEU A 95 -2.06 -9.84 -10.55
CA LEU A 95 -1.64 -11.03 -9.79
C LEU A 95 -0.89 -12.02 -10.70
N GLU A 96 -1.35 -12.20 -11.93
CA GLU A 96 -0.74 -13.08 -12.93
C GLU A 96 0.65 -12.56 -13.34
N GLN A 97 0.80 -11.24 -13.55
CA GLN A 97 2.10 -10.62 -13.83
C GLN A 97 3.09 -10.79 -12.66
N LEU A 98 2.64 -10.59 -11.42
CA LEU A 98 3.47 -10.81 -10.23
C LEU A 98 3.86 -12.28 -10.06
N GLN A 99 2.95 -13.22 -10.36
CA GLN A 99 3.25 -14.65 -10.39
C GLN A 99 4.33 -14.99 -11.43
N ALA A 100 4.26 -14.38 -12.61
CA ALA A 100 5.21 -14.61 -13.69
C ALA A 100 6.60 -14.00 -13.43
N CYS A 101 6.74 -13.05 -12.50
CA CYS A 101 8.04 -12.43 -12.19
C CYS A 101 8.96 -13.36 -11.39
N ASP A 102 10.03 -13.85 -12.01
CA ASP A 102 11.01 -14.75 -11.37
C ASP A 102 11.74 -14.14 -10.17
N CYS A 103 11.85 -12.81 -10.11
CA CYS A 103 12.50 -12.12 -9.00
C CYS A 103 11.67 -12.13 -7.71
N ILE A 104 10.35 -12.31 -7.82
CA ILE A 104 9.42 -12.33 -6.68
C ILE A 104 9.28 -13.76 -6.15
N HIS A 105 9.58 -13.94 -4.86
CA HIS A 105 9.47 -15.23 -4.18
C HIS A 105 8.06 -15.45 -3.60
N GLN A 106 7.50 -14.46 -2.91
CA GLN A 106 6.14 -14.51 -2.37
C GLN A 106 5.47 -13.13 -2.44
N ILE A 107 4.15 -13.16 -2.53
CA ILE A 107 3.24 -12.02 -2.49
C ILE A 107 2.38 -12.21 -1.25
N ILE A 108 2.56 -11.38 -0.24
CA ILE A 108 1.87 -11.48 1.05
C ILE A 108 0.89 -10.32 1.15
N VAL A 109 -0.39 -10.65 1.24
CA VAL A 109 -1.46 -9.68 1.45
C VAL A 109 -2.34 -10.12 2.60
N THR A 110 -3.28 -9.28 3.01
CA THR A 110 -4.31 -9.69 3.95
C THR A 110 -5.64 -10.00 3.25
N ASN A 111 -6.59 -10.58 3.97
CA ASN A 111 -7.97 -10.72 3.50
C ASN A 111 -8.83 -9.43 3.65
N SER A 112 -8.19 -8.25 3.71
CA SER A 112 -8.90 -6.95 3.75
C SER A 112 -9.66 -6.64 2.45
N PHE A 113 -9.25 -7.24 1.32
CA PHE A 113 -9.95 -7.15 0.04
C PHE A 113 -10.28 -8.57 -0.46
N PRO A 114 -11.49 -8.82 -0.98
CA PRO A 114 -11.87 -10.15 -1.43
C PRO A 114 -11.10 -10.56 -2.69
N ILE A 115 -10.37 -11.67 -2.58
CA ILE A 115 -9.67 -12.28 -3.72
C ILE A 115 -10.48 -13.51 -4.14
N PRO A 116 -10.98 -13.58 -5.39
CA PRO A 116 -11.73 -14.74 -5.86
C PRO A 116 -10.94 -16.04 -5.67
N ASP A 117 -11.56 -17.06 -5.09
CA ASP A 117 -10.89 -18.31 -4.75
C ASP A 117 -10.16 -18.96 -5.95
N ASN A 118 -10.72 -18.84 -7.16
CA ASN A 118 -10.09 -19.38 -8.37
C ASN A 118 -8.76 -18.68 -8.66
N ARG A 119 -8.69 -17.35 -8.50
CA ARG A 119 -7.44 -16.59 -8.65
C ARG A 119 -6.45 -16.93 -7.54
N ALA A 120 -6.93 -17.00 -6.30
CA ALA A 120 -6.09 -17.36 -5.16
C ALA A 120 -5.47 -18.77 -5.30
N ARG A 121 -6.27 -19.77 -5.70
CA ARG A 121 -5.81 -21.15 -5.91
C ARG A 121 -4.78 -21.30 -7.03
N ASN A 122 -4.85 -20.45 -8.05
CA ASN A 122 -3.91 -20.46 -9.18
C ASN A 122 -2.61 -19.69 -8.87
N ALA A 123 -2.59 -18.91 -7.78
CA ALA A 123 -1.49 -18.02 -7.44
C ALA A 123 -0.53 -18.69 -6.45
N SER A 124 0.39 -19.52 -6.95
CA SER A 124 1.34 -20.30 -6.12
C SER A 124 2.22 -19.47 -5.17
N LYS A 125 2.60 -18.25 -5.55
CA LYS A 125 3.37 -17.32 -4.72
C LYS A 125 2.53 -16.52 -3.71
N LEU A 126 1.19 -16.59 -3.76
CA LEU A 126 0.30 -15.76 -2.95
C LEU A 126 0.12 -16.36 -1.55
N VAL A 127 0.26 -15.52 -0.53
CA VAL A 127 -0.04 -15.81 0.87
C VAL A 127 -1.05 -14.77 1.35
N ILE A 128 -2.15 -15.24 1.95
CA ILE A 128 -3.20 -14.38 2.49
C ILE A 128 -3.19 -14.51 4.01
N LEU A 129 -2.93 -13.41 4.70
CA LEU A 129 -2.98 -13.30 6.15
C LEU A 129 -4.39 -12.90 6.61
N ASP A 130 -4.88 -13.56 7.64
CA ASP A 130 -6.21 -13.27 8.18
C ASP A 130 -6.18 -12.08 9.14
N LEU A 131 -7.04 -11.08 8.89
CA LEU A 131 -7.28 -9.93 9.76
C LEU A 131 -8.52 -10.08 10.65
N SER A 132 -9.28 -11.18 10.53
CA SER A 132 -10.55 -11.37 11.23
C SER A 132 -10.41 -11.17 12.73
N TYR A 133 -9.34 -11.70 13.33
CA TYR A 133 -9.04 -11.55 14.75
C TYR A 133 -8.85 -10.06 15.13
N LEU A 134 -7.98 -9.35 14.42
CA LEU A 134 -7.69 -7.93 14.68
C LEU A 134 -8.96 -7.07 14.59
N LEU A 135 -9.76 -7.29 13.55
CA LEU A 135 -11.01 -6.57 13.35
C LEU A 135 -12.06 -6.92 14.42
N SER A 136 -12.17 -8.21 14.79
CA SER A 136 -13.11 -8.66 15.82
C SER A 136 -12.78 -8.08 17.20
N GLU A 137 -11.50 -8.00 17.56
CA GLU A 137 -11.05 -7.39 18.81
C GLU A 137 -11.26 -5.87 18.81
N ALA A 138 -11.04 -5.20 17.69
CA ALA A 138 -11.32 -3.77 17.57
C ALA A 138 -12.83 -3.47 17.79
N ILE A 139 -13.71 -4.27 17.17
CA ILE A 139 -15.16 -4.17 17.37
C ILE A 139 -15.53 -4.45 18.83
N ARG A 140 -15.01 -5.53 19.41
CA ARG A 140 -15.28 -5.92 20.80
C ARG A 140 -14.88 -4.81 21.78
N ARG A 141 -13.67 -4.27 21.66
CA ARG A 141 -13.16 -3.20 22.53
C ARG A 141 -14.00 -1.93 22.40
N ASN A 142 -14.32 -1.54 21.18
CA ASN A 142 -15.18 -0.38 20.93
C ASN A 142 -16.59 -0.56 21.55
N HIS A 143 -17.15 -1.76 21.47
CA HIS A 143 -18.45 -2.08 22.06
C HIS A 143 -18.45 -1.97 23.61
N TYR A 144 -17.38 -2.44 24.27
CA TYR A 144 -17.25 -2.40 25.73
C TYR A 144 -16.60 -1.12 26.28
N GLY A 145 -16.24 -0.16 25.42
CA GLY A 145 -15.55 1.07 25.84
C GLY A 145 -14.12 0.83 26.33
N GLU A 146 -13.49 -0.26 25.90
CA GLU A 146 -12.10 -0.59 26.21
C GLU A 146 -11.13 0.16 25.29
N SER A 147 -9.91 0.38 25.76
CA SER A 147 -8.87 1.00 24.94
C SER A 147 -8.51 0.13 23.73
N ILE A 148 -8.40 0.75 22.56
CA ILE A 148 -7.91 0.14 21.31
C ILE A 148 -6.38 0.10 21.26
N SER A 149 -5.69 0.94 22.04
CA SER A 149 -4.22 1.06 22.03
C SER A 149 -3.47 -0.28 22.14
N PRO A 150 -3.94 -1.28 22.90
CA PRO A 150 -3.29 -2.59 22.95
C PRO A 150 -3.21 -3.32 21.60
N LEU A 151 -4.07 -3.02 20.62
CA LEU A 151 -4.01 -3.63 19.28
C LEU A 151 -2.85 -3.11 18.43
N PHE A 152 -2.25 -1.97 18.80
CA PHE A 152 -1.08 -1.38 18.14
C PHE A 152 0.24 -1.76 18.83
N GLN A 153 0.16 -2.34 20.02
CA GLN A 153 1.30 -2.89 20.73
C GLN A 153 1.37 -4.38 20.37
N HIS A 154 2.57 -4.87 20.04
CA HIS A 154 2.75 -6.27 19.67
C HIS A 154 2.10 -7.17 20.73
N MET A 155 1.03 -7.87 20.35
CA MET A 155 0.51 -9.00 21.11
C MET A 155 1.56 -10.11 21.04
N LEU A 156 2.50 -10.07 21.98
CA LEU A 156 3.35 -11.19 22.32
C LEU A 156 2.63 -11.94 23.44
N ASP A 157 1.85 -12.95 23.06
CA ASP A 157 1.57 -14.11 23.90
C ASP A 157 2.15 -15.34 23.20
#